data_AF-N9C5Z9-F1
#
_entry.id   AF-N9C5Z9-F1
#
_cell.length_a   1.000
_cell.length_b   1.000
_cell.length_c   1.000
_cell.angle_alpha   90.00
_cell.angle_beta   90.00
_cell.angle_gamma   90.00
#
_symmetry.space_group_name_H-M   'P 1'
#
loop_
_entity.id
_entity.type
_entity.pdbx_description
1 polymer ?
#
loop_
_entity_poly.entity_id
_entity_poly.type
_entity_poly.pdbx_seq_one_letter_code
_entity_poly.pdbx_strand_id
1 'polypeptide(L)'
;MAVEGYFINKQNQLIEFNDKTFAALDDTCGFLRPETAWFWLSCNFWDAHGQRIGINLASGVNESFGNENCLWVNGRLYPLSDVLFERLQENRWRIRSLDEKLQLEVETGWRRYENINLRMVGSQFSQWQANVTGQIQLEQGSVIKLNAEYALLEQHYAKW
;
A
#
# COMPACT_ATOMS: atom_id res chain seq x y z
N MET A 1 -15.79 0.54 4.95
CA MET A 1 -16.28 1.00 6.26
C MET A 1 -16.97 2.34 6.07
N ALA A 2 -18.04 2.62 6.82
CA ALA A 2 -18.56 3.99 6.86
C ALA A 2 -17.58 4.85 7.67
N VAL A 3 -17.24 6.03 7.16
CA VAL A 3 -16.35 6.97 7.85
C VAL A 3 -17.17 8.20 8.20
N GLU A 4 -17.20 8.54 9.48
CA GLU A 4 -17.91 9.70 10.01
C GLU A 4 -16.99 10.51 10.93
N GLY A 5 -17.26 11.80 11.07
CA GLY A 5 -16.44 12.72 11.85
C GLY A 5 -15.74 13.76 10.99
N TYR A 6 -14.66 14.33 11.52
CA TYR A 6 -13.92 15.41 10.89
C TYR A 6 -12.48 15.46 11.40
N PHE A 7 -11.61 16.21 10.72
CA PHE A 7 -10.35 16.67 11.28
C PHE A 7 -10.13 18.16 11.04
N ILE A 8 -9.26 18.78 11.86
CA ILE A 8 -8.82 20.16 11.67
C ILE A 8 -7.41 20.12 11.08
N ASN A 9 -7.22 20.72 9.90
CA ASN A 9 -5.92 20.72 9.24
C ASN A 9 -4.96 21.77 9.84
N LYS A 10 -3.72 21.82 9.36
CA LYS A 10 -2.69 22.77 9.85
C LYS A 10 -3.06 24.24 9.60
N GLN A 11 -3.97 24.51 8.69
CA GLN A 11 -4.52 25.83 8.38
C GLN A 11 -5.77 26.16 9.22
N ASN A 12 -6.07 25.35 10.24
CA ASN A 12 -7.22 25.49 11.12
C ASN A 12 -8.58 25.39 10.39
N GLN A 13 -8.61 24.67 9.26
CA GLN A 13 -9.84 24.41 8.50
C GLN A 13 -10.44 23.09 8.95
N LEU A 14 -11.76 23.09 9.17
CA LEU A 14 -12.55 21.89 9.43
C LEU A 14 -12.74 21.12 8.11
N ILE A 15 -12.34 19.86 8.10
CA ILE A 15 -12.57 18.93 7.00
C ILE A 15 -13.50 17.83 7.50
N GLU A 16 -14.76 17.85 7.06
CA GLU A 16 -15.75 16.83 7.39
C GLU A 16 -15.60 15.62 6.47
N PHE A 17 -15.74 14.44 7.05
CA PHE A 17 -15.81 13.20 6.29
C PHE A 17 -17.19 13.05 5.65
N ASN A 18 -17.22 12.42 4.49
CA ASN A 18 -18.43 12.22 3.70
C ASN A 18 -18.45 10.82 3.05
N ASP A 19 -19.44 10.58 2.21
CA ASP A 19 -19.65 9.33 1.46
C ASP A 19 -18.47 8.94 0.55
N LYS A 20 -17.58 9.89 0.23
CA LYS A 20 -16.37 9.67 -0.56
C LYS A 20 -15.10 9.46 0.26
N THR A 21 -15.18 9.57 1.59
CA THR A 21 -14.02 9.37 2.46
C THR A 21 -13.72 7.88 2.63
N PHE A 22 -12.45 7.51 2.55
CA PHE A 22 -11.98 6.15 2.81
C PHE A 22 -11.27 6.05 4.15
N ALA A 23 -11.38 4.87 4.75
CA ALA A 23 -10.51 4.40 5.81
C ALA A 23 -10.10 2.96 5.49
N ALA A 24 -8.84 2.64 5.73
CA ALA A 24 -8.32 1.29 5.68
C ALA A 24 -7.73 0.96 7.05
N LEU A 25 -7.94 -0.29 7.47
CA LEU A 25 -7.32 -0.86 8.66
C LEU A 25 -6.46 -2.01 8.17
N ASP A 26 -5.21 -2.02 8.61
CA ASP A 26 -4.31 -3.14 8.44
C ASP A 26 -4.04 -3.74 9.83
N ASP A 27 -4.25 -5.04 9.95
CA ASP A 27 -4.05 -5.80 11.18
C ASP A 27 -3.42 -7.15 10.83
N THR A 28 -2.26 -7.40 11.40
CA THR A 28 -1.51 -8.64 11.20
C THR A 28 -1.18 -9.26 12.55
N CYS A 29 -1.52 -10.53 12.72
CA CYS A 29 -1.20 -11.31 13.90
C CYS A 29 -0.48 -12.60 13.50
N GLY A 30 0.72 -12.82 14.03
CA GLY A 30 1.50 -14.02 13.73
C GLY A 30 2.89 -14.00 14.36
N PHE A 31 3.63 -15.10 14.20
CA PHE A 31 5.03 -15.18 14.57
C PHE A 31 5.91 -14.95 13.34
N LEU A 32 6.62 -13.83 13.33
CA LEU A 32 7.57 -13.52 12.27
C LEU A 32 8.92 -14.22 12.52
N ARG A 33 9.70 -14.39 11.45
CA ARG A 33 11.08 -14.88 11.54
C ARG A 33 11.91 -13.91 12.39
N PRO A 34 12.89 -14.38 13.20
CA PRO A 34 13.75 -13.52 14.02
C PRO A 34 14.48 -12.42 13.25
N GLU A 35 14.66 -12.61 11.95
CA GLU A 35 15.11 -11.59 11.01
C GLU A 35 14.16 -11.58 9.81
N THR A 36 13.59 -10.42 9.52
CA THR A 36 12.58 -10.26 8.47
C THR A 36 12.66 -8.88 7.83
N ALA A 37 12.29 -8.83 6.55
CA ALA A 37 12.15 -7.60 5.82
C ALA A 37 10.93 -7.70 4.91
N TRP A 38 10.21 -6.60 4.74
CA TRP A 38 9.09 -6.55 3.81
C TRP A 38 8.96 -5.19 3.16
N PHE A 39 8.22 -5.21 2.05
CA PHE A 39 7.64 -4.05 1.42
C PHE A 39 6.13 -4.18 1.51
N TRP A 40 5.47 -3.03 1.67
CA TRP A 40 4.01 -2.97 1.70
C TRP A 40 3.51 -1.71 1.01
N LEU A 41 2.38 -1.79 0.31
CA LEU A 41 1.69 -0.64 -0.24
C LEU A 41 0.18 -0.75 -0.02
N SER A 42 -0.42 0.32 0.49
CA SER A 42 -1.87 0.48 0.56
C SER A 42 -2.32 1.76 -0.13
N CYS A 43 -3.39 1.64 -0.92
CA CYS A 43 -3.97 2.74 -1.67
C CYS A 43 -5.50 2.58 -1.70
N ASN A 44 -6.22 3.68 -1.54
CA ASN A 44 -7.68 3.71 -1.68
C ASN A 44 -8.08 4.97 -2.43
N PHE A 45 -8.92 4.82 -3.45
CA PHE A 45 -9.34 5.93 -4.29
C PHE A 45 -10.68 5.64 -4.99
N TRP A 46 -11.29 6.69 -5.54
CA TRP A 46 -12.40 6.58 -6.46
C TRP A 46 -11.85 6.65 -7.87
N ASP A 47 -12.09 5.64 -8.70
CA ASP A 47 -11.62 5.66 -10.07
C ASP A 47 -12.46 6.62 -10.96
N ALA A 48 -12.04 6.79 -12.21
CA ALA A 48 -12.72 7.64 -13.19
C ALA A 48 -14.15 7.16 -13.53
N HIS A 49 -14.50 5.92 -13.20
CA HIS A 49 -15.82 5.32 -13.40
C HIS A 49 -16.70 5.39 -12.14
N GLY A 50 -16.22 6.04 -11.08
CA GLY A 50 -16.94 6.15 -9.80
C GLY A 50 -16.94 4.85 -9.00
N GLN A 51 -16.01 3.93 -9.26
CA GLN A 51 -15.82 2.72 -8.48
C GLN A 51 -14.91 3.01 -7.28
N ARG A 52 -15.24 2.39 -6.14
CA ARG A 52 -14.37 2.38 -4.96
C ARG A 52 -13.28 1.35 -5.14
N ILE A 53 -12.03 1.80 -5.15
CA ILE A 53 -10.87 0.94 -5.29
C ILE A 53 -10.10 0.92 -3.98
N GLY A 54 -9.73 -0.28 -3.54
CA GLY A 54 -8.78 -0.50 -2.45
C GLY A 54 -7.70 -1.47 -2.89
N ILE A 55 -6.45 -1.25 -2.48
CA ILE A 55 -5.30 -2.04 -2.89
C ILE A 55 -4.49 -2.37 -1.64
N ASN A 56 -4.12 -3.64 -1.50
CA ASN A 56 -3.11 -4.12 -0.54
C ASN A 56 -2.06 -4.90 -1.31
N LEU A 57 -0.80 -4.49 -1.22
CA LEU A 57 0.33 -5.17 -1.83
C LEU A 57 1.42 -5.41 -0.78
N ALA A 58 1.97 -6.62 -0.74
CA ALA A 58 3.04 -7.00 0.17
C ALA A 58 4.03 -7.98 -0.47
N SER A 59 5.28 -7.90 -0.03
CA SER A 59 6.38 -8.78 -0.46
C SER A 59 7.39 -8.93 0.67
N GLY A 60 7.99 -10.11 0.85
CA GLY A 60 8.99 -10.40 1.92
C GLY A 60 8.42 -10.90 3.26
N VAL A 61 7.10 -10.76 3.45
CA VAL A 61 6.34 -11.31 4.57
C VAL A 61 5.46 -12.48 4.09
N ASN A 62 5.20 -13.46 4.97
CA ASN A 62 4.29 -14.60 4.71
C ASN A 62 4.62 -15.49 3.47
N GLU A 63 5.82 -15.37 2.90
CA GLU A 63 6.26 -16.01 1.64
C GLU A 63 6.09 -17.54 1.57
N SER A 64 5.96 -18.23 2.71
CA SER A 64 5.84 -19.68 2.76
C SER A 64 4.39 -20.19 2.85
N PHE A 65 3.40 -19.34 3.17
CA PHE A 65 2.06 -19.82 3.54
C PHE A 65 0.88 -19.04 2.92
N GLY A 66 1.11 -17.93 2.22
CA GLY A 66 0.02 -17.24 1.54
C GLY A 66 0.44 -15.96 0.85
N ASN A 67 -0.39 -15.53 -0.10
CA ASN A 67 -0.31 -14.26 -0.78
C ASN A 67 -1.47 -13.38 -0.28
N GLU A 68 -1.13 -12.21 0.27
CA GLU A 68 -2.09 -11.21 0.79
C GLU A 68 -2.34 -10.05 -0.17
N ASN A 69 -1.74 -10.09 -1.38
CA ASN A 69 -1.94 -9.12 -2.44
C ASN A 69 -3.37 -9.20 -2.96
N CYS A 70 -4.08 -8.09 -2.90
CA CYS A 70 -5.46 -8.05 -3.36
C CYS A 70 -5.91 -6.65 -3.78
N LEU A 71 -6.95 -6.66 -4.60
CA LEU A 71 -7.68 -5.49 -5.06
C LEU A 71 -9.13 -5.62 -4.59
N TRP A 72 -9.69 -4.55 -4.03
CA TRP A 72 -11.12 -4.41 -3.83
C TRP A 72 -11.70 -3.49 -4.89
N VAL A 73 -12.78 -3.93 -5.54
CA VAL A 73 -13.61 -3.08 -6.42
C VAL A 73 -15.02 -3.08 -5.88
N ASN A 74 -15.49 -1.91 -5.43
CA ASN A 74 -16.81 -1.74 -4.80
C ASN A 74 -17.07 -2.70 -3.62
N GLY A 75 -16.01 -3.09 -2.90
CA GLY A 75 -16.07 -4.03 -1.77
C GLY A 75 -15.94 -5.50 -2.16
N ARG A 76 -15.93 -5.85 -3.47
CA ARG A 76 -15.60 -7.20 -3.92
C ARG A 76 -14.09 -7.38 -4.00
N LEU A 77 -13.58 -8.41 -3.33
CA LEU A 77 -12.16 -8.76 -3.32
C LEU A 77 -11.78 -9.58 -4.56
N TYR A 78 -10.64 -9.23 -5.15
CA TYR A 78 -9.97 -9.92 -6.23
C TYR A 78 -8.53 -10.23 -5.79
N PRO A 79 -8.11 -11.50 -5.77
CA PRO A 79 -6.72 -11.84 -5.48
C PRO A 79 -5.81 -11.32 -6.58
N LEU A 80 -4.60 -10.90 -6.21
CA LEU A 80 -3.55 -10.50 -7.13
C LEU A 80 -2.38 -11.48 -7.01
N SER A 81 -1.64 -11.68 -8.11
CA SER A 81 -0.41 -12.47 -8.08
C SER A 81 0.66 -11.82 -7.20
N ASP A 82 1.71 -12.57 -6.87
CA ASP A 82 2.84 -12.05 -6.10
C ASP A 82 3.44 -10.83 -6.81
N VAL A 83 3.92 -9.87 -6.03
CA VAL A 83 4.47 -8.62 -6.56
C VAL A 83 5.93 -8.43 -6.17
N LEU A 84 6.65 -7.79 -7.08
CA LEU A 84 8.02 -7.35 -6.88
C LEU A 84 8.06 -5.84 -6.71
N PHE A 85 8.67 -5.38 -5.63
CA PHE A 85 8.97 -3.97 -5.38
C PHE A 85 10.43 -3.69 -5.80
N GLU A 86 10.62 -2.78 -6.74
CA GLU A 86 11.93 -2.42 -7.26
C GLU A 86 12.16 -0.92 -7.11
N ARG A 87 13.22 -0.55 -6.39
CA ARG A 87 13.65 0.84 -6.32
C ARG A 87 14.45 1.20 -7.56
N LEU A 88 13.90 2.06 -8.42
CA LEU A 88 14.56 2.52 -9.63
C LEU A 88 15.49 3.70 -9.36
N GLN A 89 15.09 4.60 -8.47
CA GLN A 89 15.83 5.79 -8.03
C GLN A 89 15.51 6.06 -6.55
N GLU A 90 16.13 7.07 -5.93
CA GLU A 90 15.91 7.38 -4.51
C GLU A 90 14.43 7.56 -4.15
N ASN A 91 13.67 8.25 -4.99
CA ASN A 91 12.25 8.55 -4.78
C ASN A 91 11.31 7.84 -5.76
N ARG A 92 11.80 6.92 -6.60
CA ARG A 92 10.99 6.23 -7.62
C ARG A 92 11.09 4.73 -7.49
N TRP A 93 9.92 4.09 -7.47
CA TRP A 93 9.77 2.65 -7.41
C TRP A 93 8.92 2.16 -8.57
N ARG A 94 9.13 0.90 -8.93
CA ARG A 94 8.26 0.12 -9.78
C ARG A 94 7.73 -1.05 -8.98
N ILE A 95 6.44 -1.30 -9.08
CA ILE A 95 5.79 -2.47 -8.50
C ILE A 95 5.12 -3.22 -9.63
N ARG A 96 5.41 -4.52 -9.76
CA ARG A 96 4.86 -5.36 -10.82
C ARG A 96 4.53 -6.75 -10.32
N SER A 97 3.42 -7.31 -10.77
CA SER A 97 3.06 -8.69 -10.46
C SER A 97 3.81 -9.68 -11.34
N LEU A 98 4.00 -10.91 -10.84
CA LEU A 98 4.68 -11.99 -11.57
C LEU A 98 3.94 -12.44 -12.83
N ASP A 99 2.61 -12.23 -12.89
CA ASP A 99 1.76 -12.51 -14.06
C ASP A 99 1.63 -11.30 -15.01
N GLU A 100 2.37 -10.23 -14.74
CA GLU A 100 2.43 -8.98 -15.52
C GLU A 100 1.10 -8.20 -15.62
N LYS A 101 0.05 -8.62 -14.88
CA LYS A 101 -1.27 -7.96 -14.87
C LYS A 101 -1.30 -6.67 -14.03
N LEU A 102 -0.36 -6.48 -13.12
CA LEU A 102 -0.19 -5.27 -12.33
C LEU A 102 1.13 -4.61 -12.69
N GLN A 103 1.07 -3.32 -13.03
CA GLN A 103 2.24 -2.49 -13.32
C GLN A 103 2.02 -1.09 -12.77
N LEU A 104 2.79 -0.72 -11.75
CA LEU A 104 2.68 0.55 -11.04
C LEU A 104 4.05 1.24 -11.00
N GLU A 105 4.04 2.55 -11.19
CA GLU A 105 5.12 3.45 -10.82
C GLU A 105 4.70 4.23 -9.57
N VAL A 106 5.63 4.33 -8.62
CA VAL A 106 5.40 5.01 -7.34
C VAL A 106 6.45 6.08 -7.16
N GLU A 107 6.00 7.31 -6.89
CA GLU A 107 6.85 8.43 -6.53
C GLU A 107 6.66 8.76 -5.05
N THR A 108 7.72 8.64 -4.26
CA THR A 108 7.67 8.86 -2.81
C THR A 108 7.89 10.32 -2.46
N GLY A 109 7.07 10.84 -1.53
CA GLY A 109 7.19 12.17 -0.96
C GLY A 109 7.66 12.15 0.50
N TRP A 110 6.86 12.73 1.40
CA TRP A 110 7.20 12.82 2.82
C TRP A 110 7.36 11.43 3.45
N ARG A 111 8.41 11.26 4.26
CA ARG A 111 8.79 9.99 4.89
C ARG A 111 8.71 10.08 6.41
N ARG A 112 7.96 9.16 7.03
CA ARG A 112 8.16 8.77 8.42
C ARG A 112 9.30 7.76 8.46
N TYR A 113 10.33 8.03 9.25
CA TYR A 113 11.50 7.17 9.38
C TYR A 113 11.80 6.88 10.85
N GLU A 114 12.12 5.62 11.14
CA GLU A 114 12.56 5.18 12.46
C GLU A 114 13.71 4.18 12.31
N ASN A 115 14.74 4.33 13.14
CA ASN A 115 15.91 3.45 13.16
C ASN A 115 16.33 3.16 14.60
N ILE A 116 16.14 1.91 15.02
CA ILE A 116 16.43 1.42 16.36
C ILE A 116 17.57 0.41 16.27
N ASN A 117 18.56 0.54 17.15
CA ASN A 117 19.64 -0.43 17.30
C ASN A 117 19.99 -0.59 18.79
N LEU A 118 19.57 -1.72 19.38
CA LEU A 118 19.81 -2.11 20.77
C LEU A 118 20.75 -3.32 20.86
N ARG A 119 21.72 -3.42 19.94
CA ARG A 119 22.69 -4.52 19.75
C ARG A 119 22.09 -5.84 19.27
N MET A 120 21.17 -6.43 20.03
CA MET A 120 20.50 -7.70 19.67
C MET A 120 19.18 -7.48 18.94
N VAL A 121 18.52 -6.35 19.23
CA VAL A 121 17.27 -5.93 18.59
C VAL A 121 17.55 -4.75 17.66
N GLY A 122 17.03 -4.80 16.44
CA GLY A 122 17.17 -3.74 15.46
C GLY A 122 15.91 -3.58 14.61
N SER A 123 15.59 -2.35 14.21
CA SER A 123 14.47 -2.03 13.34
C SER A 123 14.83 -0.85 12.45
N GLN A 124 14.58 -0.95 11.15
CA GLN A 124 14.65 0.16 10.19
C GLN A 124 13.33 0.25 9.45
N PHE A 125 12.55 1.27 9.78
CA PHE A 125 11.21 1.48 9.27
C PHE A 125 11.14 2.75 8.44
N SER A 126 10.54 2.64 7.25
CA SER A 126 10.30 3.77 6.37
C SER A 126 8.90 3.69 5.80
N GLN A 127 8.10 4.72 6.00
CA GLN A 127 6.77 4.83 5.42
C GLN A 127 6.63 6.17 4.72
N TRP A 128 6.33 6.14 3.43
CA TRP A 128 6.19 7.30 2.57
C TRP A 128 4.73 7.55 2.24
N GLN A 129 4.35 8.82 2.27
CA GLN A 129 3.23 9.27 1.45
C GLN A 129 3.71 9.29 0.01
N ALA A 130 3.00 8.61 -0.88
CA ALA A 130 3.42 8.43 -2.26
C ALA A 130 2.27 8.69 -3.24
N ASN A 131 2.63 9.01 -4.47
CA ASN A 131 1.71 9.03 -5.61
C ASN A 131 1.94 7.79 -6.46
N VAL A 132 0.87 7.14 -6.88
CA VAL A 132 0.90 5.90 -7.66
C VAL A 132 0.23 6.12 -9.00
N THR A 133 0.91 5.72 -10.07
CA THR A 133 0.36 5.72 -11.43
C THR A 133 0.55 4.36 -12.06
N GLY A 134 -0.42 3.89 -12.83
CA GLY A 134 -0.29 2.63 -13.54
C GLY A 134 -1.63 1.94 -13.72
N GLN A 135 -1.57 0.61 -13.81
CA GLN A 135 -2.76 -0.18 -14.10
C GLN A 135 -2.73 -1.57 -13.46
N ILE A 136 -3.94 -2.09 -13.25
CA ILE A 136 -4.20 -3.45 -12.78
C ILE A 136 -5.25 -4.06 -13.71
N GLN A 137 -4.89 -5.17 -14.36
CA GLN A 137 -5.77 -5.92 -15.25
C GLN A 137 -6.48 -7.04 -14.49
N LEU A 138 -7.80 -7.15 -14.68
CA LEU A 138 -8.64 -8.22 -14.15
C LEU A 138 -8.92 -9.30 -15.20
N GLU A 139 -9.24 -10.52 -14.76
CA GLU A 139 -9.49 -11.69 -15.63
C GLU A 139 -10.58 -11.46 -16.69
N GLN A 140 -11.50 -10.52 -16.45
CA GLN A 140 -12.61 -10.21 -17.38
C GLN A 140 -12.24 -9.13 -18.40
N GLY A 141 -10.96 -8.76 -18.51
CA GLY A 141 -10.47 -7.71 -19.41
C GLY A 141 -10.68 -6.29 -18.90
N SER A 142 -11.30 -6.11 -17.73
CA SER A 142 -11.41 -4.80 -17.07
C SER A 142 -10.03 -4.34 -16.58
N VAL A 143 -9.74 -3.06 -16.74
CA VAL A 143 -8.48 -2.45 -16.33
C VAL A 143 -8.78 -1.32 -15.34
N ILE A 144 -8.24 -1.41 -14.14
CA ILE A 144 -8.24 -0.32 -13.17
C ILE A 144 -7.03 0.54 -13.44
N LYS A 145 -7.25 1.84 -13.66
CA LYS A 145 -6.18 2.82 -13.87
C LYS A 145 -6.00 3.68 -12.63
N LEU A 146 -4.75 3.86 -12.22
CA LEU A 146 -4.33 4.76 -11.16
C LEU A 146 -3.71 5.99 -11.82
N ASN A 147 -4.20 7.19 -11.51
CA ASN A 147 -3.72 8.43 -12.11
C ASN A 147 -3.18 9.37 -11.02
N ALA A 148 -1.97 9.10 -10.54
CA ALA A 148 -1.35 9.80 -9.41
C ALA A 148 -2.18 9.72 -8.12
N GLU A 149 -2.65 8.50 -7.80
CA GLU A 149 -3.43 8.24 -6.60
C GLU A 149 -2.55 8.24 -5.34
N TYR A 150 -3.06 8.76 -4.23
CA TYR A 150 -2.35 8.74 -2.95
C TYR A 150 -2.26 7.33 -2.37
N ALA A 151 -1.06 6.97 -1.91
CA ALA A 151 -0.79 5.70 -1.26
C ALA A 151 0.19 5.86 -0.08
N LEU A 152 0.22 4.83 0.76
CA LEU A 152 1.31 4.60 1.71
C LEU A 152 2.20 3.50 1.13
N LEU A 153 3.49 3.82 0.95
CA LEU A 153 4.53 2.82 0.64
C LEU A 153 5.36 2.61 1.90
N GLU A 154 5.64 1.36 2.22
CA GLU A 154 6.42 0.96 3.38
C GLU A 154 7.58 0.05 2.99
N GLN A 155 8.70 0.28 3.66
CA GLN A 155 9.85 -0.63 3.71
C GLN A 155 10.22 -0.82 5.17
N HIS A 156 10.26 -2.07 5.62
CA HIS A 156 10.66 -2.39 6.98
C HIS A 156 11.66 -3.55 6.99
N TYR A 157 12.70 -3.39 7.81
CA TYR A 157 13.57 -4.46 8.27
C TYR A 157 13.51 -4.54 9.79
N ALA A 158 13.38 -5.74 10.34
CA ALA A 158 13.36 -5.97 11.78
C ALA A 158 14.14 -7.23 12.16
N LYS A 159 14.78 -7.17 13.32
CA LYS A 159 15.56 -8.26 13.92
C LYS A 159 15.43 -8.26 15.44
N TRP A 160 15.26 -9.43 16.05
CA TRP A 160 15.18 -9.61 17.51
C TRP A 160 15.78 -10.94 17.99
#